data_AF-A0A1J3D372-F1
#
_entry.id   AF-A0A1J3D372-F1
#
_cell.length_a   1.000
_cell.length_b   1.000
_cell.length_c   1.000
_cell.angle_alpha   90.00
_cell.angle_beta   90.00
_cell.angle_gamma   90.00
#
_symmetry.space_group_name_H-M   'P 1'
#
loop_
_entity.id
_entity.type
_entity.pdbx_description
1 polymer ?
#
loop_
_entity_poly.entity_id
_entity_poly.type
_entity_poly.pdbx_seq_one_letter_code
_entity_poly.pdbx_strand_id
1 'polypeptide(L)'
;FIPNSKVLVATGSRTMQIIRIKSLKVYAFGFYVHPSSVCQKLGPKYASVPASKLDKCDDLYKDLLREDIVMSVRLVVNYNGLKINTVKDVFEKSLRARLVKANPKTNFHCLNDFGSFFTQDIPIPAGTIIDFRRTADGQLITEIGGNLIGAVQSKDLCRAFFDMYIGDVPVSEQTKEEIGRNVVGIIKRC
;
A
#
# COMPACT_ATOMS: atom_id res chain seq x y z
N PHE A 1 8.51 -25.33 8.90
CA PHE A 1 7.34 -24.87 8.12
C PHE A 1 6.97 -23.46 8.57
N ILE A 2 7.62 -22.42 8.02
CA ILE A 2 7.12 -21.05 8.18
C ILE A 2 6.04 -20.91 7.10
N PRO A 3 4.79 -20.58 7.43
CA PRO A 3 3.77 -20.48 6.41
C PRO A 3 4.15 -19.35 5.44
N ASN A 4 4.06 -19.64 4.14
CA ASN A 4 4.17 -18.71 3.00
C ASN A 4 3.11 -17.59 3.01
N SER A 5 2.55 -17.25 4.17
CA SER A 5 1.45 -16.34 4.34
C SER A 5 1.96 -14.98 4.80
N LYS A 6 1.53 -13.93 4.10
CA LYS A 6 1.70 -12.54 4.55
C LYS A 6 1.02 -12.38 5.91
N VAL A 7 1.62 -11.57 6.78
CA VAL A 7 1.07 -11.25 8.11
C VAL A 7 0.47 -9.86 8.11
N LEU A 8 -0.66 -9.68 8.78
CA LEU A 8 -1.26 -8.37 9.02
C LEU A 8 -0.36 -7.59 9.98
N VAL A 9 0.07 -6.40 9.59
CA VAL A 9 0.90 -5.52 10.42
C VAL A 9 0.17 -4.29 10.92
N ALA A 10 -0.93 -3.87 10.29
CA ALA A 10 -1.81 -2.84 10.86
C ALA A 10 -3.15 -2.79 10.12
N THR A 11 -4.14 -2.17 10.76
CA THR A 11 -5.41 -1.79 10.13
C THR A 11 -5.65 -0.31 10.27
N GLY A 12 -6.29 0.31 9.29
CA GLY A 12 -6.68 1.71 9.34
C GLY A 12 -7.93 2.00 8.52
N SER A 13 -8.25 3.28 8.38
CA SER A 13 -9.35 3.71 7.51
C SER A 13 -9.05 5.02 6.83
N ARG A 14 -9.50 5.19 5.59
CA ARG A 14 -9.51 6.47 4.90
C ARG A 14 -10.82 7.19 5.18
N THR A 15 -10.71 8.37 5.77
CA THR A 15 -11.84 9.26 6.02
C THR A 15 -11.71 10.51 5.14
N MET A 16 -12.81 10.94 4.54
CA MET A 16 -12.90 12.19 3.79
C MET A 16 -13.77 13.18 4.58
N GLN A 17 -13.27 14.38 4.84
CA GLN A 17 -14.10 15.46 5.39
C GLN A 17 -15.02 15.98 4.30
N ILE A 18 -16.33 15.98 4.55
CA ILE A 18 -17.32 16.55 3.63
C ILE A 18 -17.57 18.02 4.00
N ILE A 19 -17.78 18.26 5.30
CA ILE A 19 -17.93 19.60 5.90
C ILE A 19 -17.30 19.56 7.31
N ARG A 20 -17.08 20.72 7.93
CA ARG A 20 -16.35 20.85 9.22
C ARG A 20 -16.81 19.88 10.33
N ILE A 21 -18.08 19.47 10.34
CA ILE A 21 -18.68 18.57 11.35
C ILE A 21 -18.98 17.15 10.86
N LYS A 22 -18.88 16.87 9.55
CA LYS A 22 -19.22 15.55 9.00
C LYS A 22 -18.05 14.98 8.21
N SER A 23 -17.73 13.74 8.53
CA SER A 23 -16.71 12.96 7.86
C SER A 23 -17.30 11.65 7.35
N LEU A 24 -16.81 11.20 6.20
CA LEU A 24 -17.25 9.98 5.54
C LEU A 24 -16.10 8.98 5.52
N LYS A 25 -16.35 7.79 6.05
CA LYS A 25 -15.41 6.66 5.93
C LYS A 25 -15.52 6.10 4.52
N VAL A 26 -14.46 6.28 3.74
CA VAL A 26 -14.42 5.84 2.34
C VAL A 26 -14.15 4.34 2.27
N TYR A 27 -13.12 3.88 2.99
CA TYR A 27 -12.77 2.46 3.12
C TYR A 27 -12.01 2.20 4.42
N ALA A 28 -12.10 0.97 4.91
CA ALA A 28 -11.13 0.40 5.85
C ALA A 28 -10.00 -0.28 5.07
N PHE A 29 -8.83 -0.43 5.66
CA PHE A 29 -7.73 -1.18 5.06
C PHE A 29 -6.94 -2.01 6.07
N GLY A 30 -6.35 -3.10 5.59
CA GLY A 30 -5.32 -3.87 6.29
C GLY A 30 -4.02 -3.86 5.48
N PHE A 31 -2.89 -3.65 6.14
CA PHE A 31 -1.57 -3.67 5.54
C PHE A 31 -0.86 -4.97 5.92
N TYR A 32 -0.33 -5.67 4.92
CA TYR A 32 0.29 -6.98 5.08
C TYR A 32 1.70 -6.99 4.51
N VAL A 33 2.59 -7.74 5.15
CA VAL A 33 3.97 -7.95 4.67
C VAL A 33 4.32 -9.43 4.72
N HIS A 34 5.23 -9.88 3.87
CA HIS A 34 5.78 -11.23 3.94
C HIS A 34 7.01 -11.26 4.86
N PRO A 35 6.97 -11.97 6.02
CA PRO A 35 8.05 -11.92 7.01
C PRO A 35 9.41 -12.32 6.46
N SER A 36 9.49 -13.39 5.65
CA SER A 36 10.77 -13.83 5.10
C SER A 36 11.40 -12.82 4.16
N SER A 37 10.60 -12.06 3.38
CA SER A 37 11.16 -11.02 2.51
C SER A 37 11.64 -9.80 3.31
N VAL A 38 10.94 -9.48 4.41
CA VAL A 38 11.40 -8.45 5.36
C VAL A 38 12.74 -8.87 5.97
N CYS A 39 12.85 -10.10 6.47
CA CYS A 39 14.10 -10.61 7.03
C CYS A 39 15.24 -10.61 6.00
N GLN A 40 14.99 -11.11 4.80
CA GLN A 40 16.00 -11.19 3.75
C GLN A 40 16.50 -9.81 3.32
N LYS A 41 15.61 -8.81 3.20
CA LYS A 41 15.93 -7.49 2.66
C LYS A 41 16.36 -6.47 3.70
N LEU A 42 15.74 -6.50 4.88
CA LEU A 42 15.94 -5.49 5.92
C LEU A 42 16.71 -6.05 7.13
N GLY A 43 16.66 -7.36 7.37
CA GLY A 43 17.38 -8.01 8.47
C GLY A 43 18.87 -7.65 8.51
N PRO A 44 19.65 -7.76 7.42
CA PRO A 44 21.07 -7.44 7.42
C PRO A 44 21.41 -6.03 7.90
N LYS A 45 20.55 -5.04 7.62
CA LYS A 45 20.77 -3.64 7.98
C LYS A 45 20.24 -3.30 9.37
N TYR A 46 19.16 -3.94 9.81
CA TYR A 46 18.37 -3.46 10.95
C TYR A 46 18.25 -4.46 12.12
N ALA A 47 18.58 -5.74 11.96
CA ALA A 47 18.40 -6.75 13.01
C ALA A 47 19.21 -6.44 14.27
N SER A 48 20.46 -5.99 14.13
CA SER A 48 21.35 -5.62 15.24
C SER A 48 21.08 -4.23 15.83
N VAL A 49 20.29 -3.38 15.16
CA VAL A 49 20.01 -2.01 15.63
C VAL A 49 18.95 -2.06 16.74
N PRO A 50 19.13 -1.40 17.91
CA PRO A 50 18.12 -1.39 18.98
C PRO A 50 16.75 -0.93 18.48
N ALA A 51 15.67 -1.61 18.90
CA ALA A 51 14.31 -1.32 18.43
C ALA A 51 13.88 0.14 18.70
N SER A 52 14.30 0.69 19.84
CA SER A 52 14.04 2.10 20.21
C SER A 52 14.61 3.12 19.23
N LYS A 53 15.61 2.75 18.41
CA LYS A 53 16.18 3.59 17.35
C LYS A 53 15.49 3.40 15.99
N LEU A 54 14.66 2.36 15.84
CA LEU A 54 14.02 1.98 14.58
C LEU A 54 12.57 2.43 14.48
N ASP A 55 11.85 2.51 15.59
CA ASP A 55 10.40 2.78 15.62
C ASP A 55 9.98 4.11 14.97
N LYS A 56 10.94 5.03 14.74
CA LYS A 56 10.76 6.31 14.02
C LYS A 56 11.83 6.57 12.96
N CYS A 57 12.47 5.51 12.47
CA CYS A 57 13.54 5.63 11.49
C CYS A 57 12.94 5.83 10.10
N ASP A 58 13.02 7.04 9.54
CA ASP A 58 12.56 7.34 8.18
C ASP A 58 13.20 6.43 7.13
N ASP A 59 14.46 6.04 7.35
CA ASP A 59 15.17 5.15 6.43
C ASP A 59 14.57 3.76 6.39
N LEU A 60 13.97 3.27 7.49
CA LEU A 60 13.25 1.99 7.50
C LEU A 60 12.09 2.02 6.49
N TYR A 61 11.28 3.09 6.49
CA TYR A 61 10.15 3.22 5.56
C TYR A 61 10.63 3.41 4.11
N LYS A 62 11.70 4.19 3.90
CA LYS A 62 12.31 4.35 2.57
C LYS A 62 12.80 3.02 2.01
N ASP A 63 13.47 2.21 2.83
CA ASP A 63 13.97 0.91 2.42
C ASP A 63 12.82 -0.09 2.23
N LEU A 64 11.80 -0.07 3.09
CA LEU A 64 10.59 -0.89 2.92
C LEU A 64 9.86 -0.59 1.59
N LEU A 65 9.87 0.68 1.16
CA LEU A 65 9.33 1.11 -0.13
C LEU A 65 10.25 0.74 -1.31
N ARG A 66 11.57 0.79 -1.14
CA ARG A 66 12.56 0.57 -2.20
C ARG A 66 12.81 -0.92 -2.46
N GLU A 67 13.02 -1.69 -1.42
CA GLU A 67 13.41 -3.10 -1.50
C GLU A 67 12.29 -3.99 -2.03
N ASP A 68 12.67 -5.09 -2.66
CA ASP A 68 11.78 -6.09 -3.25
C ASP A 68 11.11 -6.96 -2.17
N ILE A 69 10.25 -6.32 -1.38
CA ILE A 69 9.50 -6.91 -0.27
C ILE A 69 8.06 -7.14 -0.71
N VAL A 70 7.58 -8.35 -0.53
CA VAL A 70 6.20 -8.70 -0.86
C VAL A 70 5.27 -8.05 0.17
N MET A 71 4.41 -7.16 -0.31
CA MET A 71 3.48 -6.39 0.50
C MET A 71 2.10 -6.42 -0.11
N SER A 72 1.07 -6.24 0.71
CA SER A 72 -0.31 -6.12 0.21
C SER A 72 -1.12 -5.18 1.06
N VAL A 73 -2.04 -4.46 0.40
CA VAL A 73 -3.07 -3.68 1.07
C VAL A 73 -4.41 -4.25 0.64
N ARG A 74 -5.21 -4.66 1.63
CA ARG A 74 -6.61 -5.05 1.43
C ARG A 74 -7.49 -3.89 1.82
N LEU A 75 -8.32 -3.42 0.91
CA LEU A 75 -9.35 -2.42 1.16
C LEU A 75 -10.71 -3.11 1.34
N VAL A 76 -11.51 -2.56 2.26
CA VAL A 76 -12.94 -2.89 2.40
C VAL A 76 -13.72 -1.59 2.22
N VAL A 77 -14.52 -1.52 1.17
CA VAL A 77 -15.24 -0.30 0.79
C VAL A 77 -16.38 -0.05 1.77
N ASN A 78 -16.51 1.17 2.29
CA ASN A 78 -17.52 1.51 3.30
C ASN A 78 -18.59 2.47 2.78
N TYR A 79 -18.49 2.91 1.53
CA TYR A 79 -19.39 3.92 0.95
C TYR A 79 -20.09 3.42 -0.31
N ASN A 80 -21.43 3.35 -0.25
CA ASN A 80 -22.30 3.07 -1.39
C ASN A 80 -22.40 4.33 -2.26
N GLY A 81 -21.67 4.37 -3.38
CA GLY A 81 -21.69 5.51 -4.30
C GLY A 81 -20.37 5.77 -5.03
N LEU A 82 -19.31 5.04 -4.71
CA LEU A 82 -18.06 5.11 -5.47
C LEU A 82 -18.26 4.47 -6.86
N LYS A 83 -18.33 5.32 -7.89
CA LYS A 83 -18.18 4.86 -9.27
C LYS A 83 -16.72 4.50 -9.52
N ILE A 84 -16.46 3.41 -10.23
CA ILE A 84 -15.09 2.96 -10.54
C ILE A 84 -14.26 4.05 -11.24
N ASN A 85 -14.88 4.88 -12.10
CA ASN A 85 -14.20 6.01 -12.72
C ASN A 85 -13.76 7.09 -11.71
N THR A 86 -14.59 7.38 -10.71
CA THR A 86 -14.21 8.31 -9.63
C THR A 86 -13.09 7.73 -8.77
N VAL A 87 -13.12 6.42 -8.52
CA VAL A 87 -12.06 5.71 -7.80
C VAL A 87 -10.75 5.78 -8.60
N LYS A 88 -10.81 5.48 -9.90
CA LYS A 88 -9.69 5.63 -10.84
C LYS A 88 -9.10 7.04 -10.78
N ASP A 89 -9.91 8.09 -10.96
CA ASP A 89 -9.44 9.48 -10.95
C ASP A 89 -8.75 9.86 -9.64
N VAL A 90 -9.31 9.44 -8.50
CA VAL A 90 -8.74 9.70 -7.18
C VAL A 90 -7.42 8.95 -7.01
N PHE A 91 -7.36 7.68 -7.40
CA PHE A 91 -6.13 6.91 -7.37
C PHE A 91 -5.07 7.53 -8.28
N GLU A 92 -5.40 7.81 -9.54
CA GLU A 92 -4.47 8.42 -10.50
C GLU A 92 -3.90 9.74 -10.00
N LYS A 93 -4.75 10.63 -9.48
CA LYS A 93 -4.30 11.89 -8.87
C LYS A 93 -3.37 11.64 -7.66
N SER A 94 -3.74 10.71 -6.79
CA SER A 94 -2.95 10.38 -5.59
C SER A 94 -1.59 9.74 -5.92
N LEU A 95 -1.53 8.97 -7.00
CA LEU A 95 -0.33 8.28 -7.45
C LEU A 95 0.57 9.18 -8.29
N ARG A 96 0.02 10.13 -9.07
CA ARG A 96 0.80 11.01 -9.94
C ARG A 96 1.88 11.78 -9.17
N ALA A 97 1.52 12.45 -8.07
CA ALA A 97 2.49 13.20 -7.27
C ALA A 97 3.58 12.29 -6.66
N ARG A 98 3.19 11.08 -6.23
CA ARG A 98 4.11 10.10 -5.64
C ARG A 98 5.02 9.44 -6.68
N LEU A 99 4.53 9.25 -7.90
CA LEU A 99 5.31 8.78 -9.04
C LEU A 99 6.40 9.80 -9.41
N VAL A 100 6.07 11.09 -9.45
CA VAL A 100 7.07 12.15 -9.68
C VAL A 100 8.14 12.13 -8.58
N LYS A 101 7.75 11.94 -7.32
CA LYS A 101 8.69 11.80 -6.20
C LYS A 101 9.55 10.53 -6.32
N ALA A 102 8.96 9.40 -6.72
CA ALA A 102 9.65 8.13 -6.86
C ALA A 102 10.64 8.14 -8.04
N ASN A 103 10.23 8.74 -9.16
CA ASN A 103 10.99 8.87 -10.39
C ASN A 103 10.64 10.21 -11.08
N PRO A 104 11.47 11.24 -10.92
CA PRO A 104 11.25 12.55 -11.55
C PRO A 104 11.21 12.54 -13.08
N LYS A 105 11.72 11.47 -13.71
CA LYS A 105 11.72 11.27 -15.17
C LYS A 105 10.55 10.40 -15.65
N THR A 106 9.58 10.11 -14.80
CA THR A 106 8.43 9.26 -15.15
C THR A 106 7.66 9.81 -16.34
N ASN A 107 7.30 8.93 -17.27
CA ASN A 107 6.42 9.24 -18.40
C ASN A 107 4.95 8.87 -18.12
N PHE A 108 4.65 8.43 -16.88
CA PHE A 108 3.33 7.99 -16.43
C PHE A 108 2.73 6.80 -17.19
N HIS A 109 3.48 6.07 -18.02
CA HIS A 109 2.95 4.92 -18.77
C HIS A 109 2.35 3.86 -17.84
N CYS A 110 3.06 3.49 -16.77
CA CYS A 110 2.55 2.55 -15.76
C CYS A 110 1.26 3.02 -15.06
N LEU A 111 1.06 4.34 -14.95
CA LEU A 111 -0.16 4.90 -14.37
C LEU A 111 -1.34 4.77 -15.36
N ASN A 112 -1.09 4.99 -16.65
CA ASN A 112 -2.08 4.80 -17.70
C ASN A 112 -2.48 3.32 -17.80
N ASP A 113 -1.52 2.39 -17.75
CA ASP A 113 -1.77 0.95 -17.76
C ASP A 113 -2.63 0.54 -16.56
N PHE A 114 -2.26 1.01 -15.37
CA PHE A 114 -3.04 0.80 -14.15
C PHE A 114 -4.47 1.33 -14.28
N GLY A 115 -4.61 2.57 -14.76
CA GLY A 115 -5.89 3.22 -15.00
C GLY A 115 -6.77 2.51 -16.03
N SER A 116 -6.15 1.79 -16.99
CA SER A 116 -6.86 1.08 -18.05
C SER A 116 -7.65 -0.13 -17.57
N PHE A 117 -7.25 -0.75 -16.45
CA PHE A 117 -7.94 -1.91 -15.88
C PHE A 117 -9.30 -1.58 -15.26
N PHE A 118 -9.53 -0.30 -14.97
CA PHE A 118 -10.77 0.19 -14.37
C PHE A 118 -11.74 0.66 -15.47
N THR A 119 -12.17 -0.28 -16.32
CA THR A 119 -13.17 -0.04 -17.36
C THR A 119 -14.56 0.20 -16.77
N GLN A 120 -15.47 0.80 -17.56
CA GLN A 120 -16.84 1.06 -17.13
C GLN A 120 -17.53 -0.27 -16.73
N ASP A 121 -18.37 -0.23 -15.70
CA ASP A 121 -19.22 -1.31 -15.17
C ASP A 121 -18.68 -2.24 -14.06
N ILE A 122 -17.55 -1.95 -13.40
CA ILE A 122 -17.20 -2.66 -12.15
C ILE A 122 -18.05 -2.12 -10.98
N PRO A 123 -19.01 -2.88 -10.41
CA PRO A 123 -19.77 -2.43 -9.26
C PRO A 123 -18.88 -2.45 -8.01
N ILE A 124 -18.91 -1.36 -7.24
CA ILE A 124 -18.19 -1.26 -5.95
C ILE A 124 -19.18 -0.92 -4.84
N PRO A 125 -20.10 -1.83 -4.48
CA PRO A 125 -20.93 -1.66 -3.30
C PRO A 125 -20.07 -1.64 -2.02
N ALA A 126 -20.60 -1.10 -0.94
CA ALA A 126 -20.03 -1.26 0.39
C ALA A 126 -19.88 -2.76 0.72
N GLY A 127 -18.77 -3.09 1.36
CA GLY A 127 -18.32 -4.47 1.59
C GLY A 127 -17.42 -5.02 0.49
N THR A 128 -17.30 -4.35 -0.66
CA THR A 128 -16.37 -4.80 -1.73
C THR A 128 -14.94 -4.84 -1.21
N ILE A 129 -14.28 -5.97 -1.43
CA ILE A 129 -12.87 -6.17 -1.10
C ILE A 129 -12.03 -5.84 -2.35
N ILE A 130 -11.03 -5.00 -2.18
CA ILE A 130 -10.04 -4.69 -3.22
C ILE A 130 -8.65 -5.01 -2.67
N ASP A 131 -7.93 -5.92 -3.31
CA ASP A 131 -6.59 -6.31 -2.92
C ASP A 131 -5.56 -5.72 -3.88
N PHE A 132 -4.60 -4.98 -3.35
CA PHE A 132 -3.41 -4.53 -4.08
C PHE A 132 -2.19 -5.26 -3.55
N ARG A 133 -1.42 -5.88 -4.45
CA ARG A 133 -0.29 -6.73 -4.05
C ARG A 133 0.95 -6.35 -4.83
N ARG A 134 2.03 -6.03 -4.11
CA ARG A 134 3.38 -5.96 -4.67
C ARG A 134 4.00 -7.34 -4.64
N THR A 135 4.49 -7.80 -5.77
CA THR A 135 5.31 -9.01 -5.90
C THR A 135 6.80 -8.68 -5.73
N ALA A 136 7.62 -9.70 -5.49
CA ALA A 136 9.07 -9.52 -5.33
C ALA A 136 9.75 -9.06 -6.63
N ASP A 137 9.21 -9.39 -7.79
CA ASP A 137 9.69 -8.94 -9.10
C ASP A 137 9.21 -7.54 -9.48
N GLY A 138 8.43 -6.86 -8.64
CA GLY A 138 8.05 -5.45 -8.84
C GLY A 138 6.77 -5.24 -9.65
N GLN A 139 5.85 -6.20 -9.62
CA GLN A 139 4.52 -6.10 -10.20
C GLN A 139 3.51 -5.61 -9.16
N LEU A 140 2.62 -4.70 -9.56
CA LEU A 140 1.44 -4.32 -8.78
C LEU A 140 0.22 -5.06 -9.35
N ILE A 141 -0.28 -6.03 -8.60
CA ILE A 141 -1.48 -6.81 -8.93
C ILE A 141 -2.69 -6.19 -8.23
N THR A 142 -3.80 -6.05 -8.95
CA THR A 142 -5.09 -5.58 -8.46
C THR A 142 -6.15 -6.67 -8.57
N GLU A 143 -6.85 -6.96 -7.49
CA GLU A 143 -8.00 -7.85 -7.46
C GLU A 143 -9.22 -7.14 -6.84
N ILE A 144 -10.40 -7.40 -7.38
CA ILE A 144 -11.67 -6.87 -6.86
C ILE A 144 -12.64 -8.03 -6.69
N GLY A 145 -13.18 -8.20 -5.48
CA GLY A 145 -14.10 -9.29 -5.17
C GLY A 145 -13.48 -10.69 -5.39
N GLY A 146 -12.15 -10.79 -5.29
CA GLY A 146 -11.41 -12.03 -5.57
C GLY A 146 -11.05 -12.27 -7.04
N ASN A 147 -11.52 -11.42 -7.96
CA ASN A 147 -11.19 -11.54 -9.39
C ASN A 147 -9.96 -10.70 -9.74
N LEU A 148 -9.03 -11.27 -10.52
CA LEU A 148 -7.89 -10.52 -11.07
C LEU A 148 -8.38 -9.47 -12.07
N ILE A 149 -8.08 -8.21 -11.78
CA ILE A 149 -8.47 -7.05 -12.61
C ILE A 149 -7.31 -6.63 -13.51
N GLY A 150 -6.09 -6.71 -13.00
CA GLY A 150 -4.90 -6.46 -13.81
C GLY A 150 -3.62 -6.49 -13.01
N ALA A 151 -2.50 -6.42 -13.73
CA ALA A 151 -1.17 -6.44 -13.16
C ALA A 151 -0.25 -5.51 -13.97
N VAL A 152 0.40 -4.55 -13.29
CA VAL A 152 1.35 -3.63 -13.93
C VAL A 152 2.76 -3.95 -13.46
N GLN A 153 3.67 -4.22 -14.40
CA GLN A 153 5.08 -4.42 -14.11
C GLN A 153 5.78 -3.05 -13.94
N SER A 154 5.85 -2.55 -12.70
CA SER A 154 6.48 -1.26 -12.41
C SER A 154 6.82 -1.11 -10.92
N LYS A 155 8.13 -1.09 -10.62
CA LYS A 155 8.64 -0.79 -9.27
C LYS A 155 8.29 0.62 -8.83
N ASP A 156 8.26 1.58 -9.75
CA ASP A 156 7.87 2.97 -9.46
C ASP A 156 6.40 3.05 -9.06
N LEU A 157 5.51 2.32 -9.74
CA LEU A 157 4.10 2.26 -9.39
C LEU A 157 3.88 1.57 -8.05
N CYS A 158 4.58 0.45 -7.80
CA CYS A 158 4.57 -0.19 -6.48
C CYS A 158 4.99 0.80 -5.39
N ARG A 159 6.13 1.48 -5.58
CA ARG A 159 6.63 2.47 -4.62
C ARG A 159 5.61 3.58 -4.39
N ALA A 160 5.07 4.17 -5.46
CA ALA A 160 4.08 5.24 -5.37
C ALA A 160 2.78 4.80 -4.65
N PHE A 161 2.31 3.57 -4.91
CA PHE A 161 1.12 3.03 -4.25
C PHE A 161 1.34 2.82 -2.76
N PHE A 162 2.40 2.11 -2.37
CA PHE A 162 2.65 1.82 -0.95
C PHE A 162 3.08 3.08 -0.17
N ASP A 163 3.67 4.08 -0.83
CA ASP A 163 3.98 5.40 -0.26
C ASP A 163 2.71 6.14 0.20
N MET A 164 1.52 5.80 -0.31
CA MET A 164 0.24 6.28 0.23
C MET A 164 -0.01 5.86 1.69
N TYR A 165 0.60 4.77 2.16
CA TYR A 165 0.33 4.20 3.48
C TYR A 165 1.50 4.39 4.45
N ILE A 166 2.72 4.34 3.93
CA ILE A 166 3.95 4.38 4.74
C ILE A 166 4.93 5.50 4.35
N GLY A 167 4.56 6.34 3.37
CA GLY A 167 5.36 7.48 2.92
C GLY A 167 5.22 8.72 3.81
N ASP A 168 5.64 9.87 3.30
CA ASP A 168 5.69 11.13 4.06
C ASP A 168 4.30 11.69 4.41
N VAL A 169 3.31 11.44 3.55
CA VAL A 169 1.92 11.90 3.73
C VAL A 169 1.00 10.68 3.68
N PRO A 170 1.03 9.79 4.68
CA PRO A 170 0.26 8.56 4.67
C PRO A 170 -1.24 8.82 4.80
N VAL A 171 -2.05 7.80 4.50
CA VAL A 171 -3.49 7.82 4.76
C VAL A 171 -3.80 8.03 6.26
N SER A 172 -2.95 7.51 7.14
CA SER A 172 -3.04 7.67 8.59
C SER A 172 -1.65 7.57 9.22
N GLU A 173 -1.19 8.62 9.90
CA GLU A 173 0.09 8.63 10.62
C GLU A 173 0.14 7.55 11.70
N GLN A 174 -0.94 7.42 12.48
CA GLN A 174 -1.06 6.39 13.51
C GLN A 174 -0.89 4.98 12.92
N THR A 175 -1.53 4.71 11.76
CA THR A 175 -1.41 3.40 11.12
C THR A 175 0.00 3.18 10.57
N LYS A 176 0.65 4.21 10.01
CA LYS A 176 2.04 4.15 9.57
C LYS A 176 2.98 3.78 10.72
N GLU A 177 2.85 4.42 11.87
CA GLU A 177 3.66 4.14 13.06
C GLU A 177 3.44 2.70 13.58
N GLU A 178 2.21 2.21 13.55
CA GLU A 178 1.91 0.81 13.89
C GLU A 178 2.54 -0.18 12.90
N ILE A 179 2.47 0.09 11.59
CA ILE A 179 3.15 -0.70 10.55
C ILE A 179 4.65 -0.77 10.86
N GLY A 180 5.27 0.39 11.13
CA GLY A 180 6.70 0.46 11.46
C GLY A 180 7.07 -0.40 12.65
N ARG A 181 6.38 -0.24 13.79
CA ARG A 181 6.64 -1.04 15.00
C ARG A 181 6.49 -2.54 14.76
N ASN A 182 5.45 -2.96 14.04
CA ASN A 182 5.21 -4.37 13.78
C ASN A 182 6.22 -4.97 12.78
N VAL A 183 6.66 -4.18 11.79
CA VAL A 183 7.77 -4.56 10.90
C VAL A 183 9.09 -4.67 11.66
N VAL A 184 9.40 -3.73 12.57
CA VAL A 184 10.58 -3.83 13.47
C VAL A 184 10.50 -5.12 14.30
N GLY A 185 9.33 -5.44 14.83
CA GLY A 185 9.10 -6.70 15.55
C GLY A 185 9.39 -7.95 14.70
N ILE A 186 9.10 -7.92 13.40
CA ILE A 186 9.48 -8.99 12.46
C ILE A 186 11.01 -9.01 12.28
N ILE A 187 11.62 -7.86 12.01
CA ILE A 187 13.08 -7.73 11.81
C ILE A 187 13.87 -8.26 13.01
N LYS A 188 13.37 -8.07 14.23
CA LYS A 188 14.00 -8.53 15.48
C LYS A 188 13.92 -10.03 15.73
N ARG A 189 13.12 -10.74 14.94
CA ARG A 189 12.99 -12.21 14.96
C ARG A 189 13.66 -12.88 13.76
N CYS A 190 14.24 -12.07 12.88
CA CYS A 190 15.30 -12.52 12.00
C CYS A 190 16.58 -12.70 12.86
#